data_AF-A0A7S1YB69-F1
#
_entry.id   AF-A0A7S1YB69-F1
#
_cell.length_a   1.000
_cell.length_b   1.000
_cell.length_c   1.000
_cell.angle_alpha   90.00
_cell.angle_beta   90.00
_cell.angle_gamma   90.00
#
_symmetry.space_group_name_H-M   'P 1'
#
loop_
_entity.id
_entity.type
_entity.pdbx_description
1 polymer ?
#
loop_
_entity_poly.entity_id
_entity_poly.type
_entity_poly.pdbx_seq_one_letter_code
_entity_poly.pdbx_strand_id
1 'polypeptide(L)'
;TGMLSVSAYFVGKQVADVVHIVVPPLLFSTVFVLWTVPPMSFSTFYVVAVGAWTVGSGVAQWMSILTSDVKAMTWSAAIVGASVLIGGISSAVQQTEGSVARWLDSVVPLLTFAHWTIEGFYLGVTATYDGIYDTSIGIANAGLYQSEAKTALLV
;
A
#
# COMPACT_ATOMS: atom_id res chain seq x y z
N THR A 1 -0.07 -10.68 -39.07
CA THR A 1 -0.68 -10.64 -37.72
C THR A 1 0.04 -9.55 -36.94
N GLY A 2 -0.58 -8.38 -36.83
CA GLY A 2 0.09 -7.18 -36.29
C GLY A 2 0.48 -7.39 -34.83
N MET A 3 1.77 -7.18 -34.51
CA MET A 3 2.22 -7.05 -33.13
C MET A 3 1.49 -5.86 -32.51
N LEU A 4 0.51 -6.12 -31.65
CA LEU A 4 0.08 -5.15 -30.64
C LEU A 4 1.33 -4.76 -29.84
N SER A 5 1.53 -3.46 -29.63
CA SER A 5 2.66 -2.98 -28.82
C SER A 5 2.58 -3.60 -27.43
N VAL A 6 3.73 -3.89 -26.82
CA VAL A 6 3.81 -4.45 -25.45
C VAL A 6 3.01 -3.60 -24.45
N SER A 7 2.96 -2.28 -24.66
CA SER A 7 2.14 -1.35 -23.89
C SER A 7 0.63 -1.59 -24.05
N ALA A 8 0.14 -1.84 -25.26
CA ALA A 8 -1.28 -2.12 -25.50
C ALA A 8 -1.70 -3.45 -24.89
N TYR A 9 -0.82 -4.46 -24.92
CA TYR A 9 -1.04 -5.74 -24.24
C TYR A 9 -1.12 -5.58 -22.72
N PHE A 10 -0.20 -4.81 -22.13
CA PHE A 10 -0.21 -4.53 -20.69
C PHE A 10 -1.48 -3.80 -20.25
N VAL A 11 -1.85 -2.72 -20.95
CA VAL A 11 -3.07 -1.95 -20.65
C VAL A 11 -4.32 -2.81 -20.83
N GLY A 12 -4.39 -3.61 -21.90
CA GLY A 12 -5.51 -4.53 -22.13
C GLY A 12 -5.65 -5.56 -21.01
N LYS A 13 -4.54 -6.09 -20.50
CA LYS A 13 -4.52 -7.02 -19.36
C LYS A 13 -5.00 -6.34 -18.08
N GLN A 14 -4.57 -5.11 -17.80
CA GLN A 14 -5.01 -4.33 -16.64
C GLN A 14 -6.51 -4.04 -16.66
N VAL A 15 -7.06 -3.65 -17.83
CA VAL A 15 -8.50 -3.38 -17.98
C VAL A 15 -9.32 -4.66 -17.84
N ALA A 16 -8.83 -5.78 -18.38
CA ALA A 16 -9.49 -7.07 -18.22
C ALA A 16 -9.50 -7.56 -16.76
N ASP A 17 -8.49 -7.18 -15.97
CA ASP A 17 -8.31 -7.60 -14.58
C ASP A 17 -9.03 -6.70 -13.56
N VAL A 18 -9.80 -5.69 -13.99
CA VAL A 18 -10.50 -4.74 -13.11
C VAL A 18 -11.38 -5.45 -12.08
N VAL A 19 -12.10 -6.50 -12.48
CA VAL A 19 -12.94 -7.26 -11.54
C VAL A 19 -12.08 -7.93 -10.47
N HIS A 20 -10.93 -8.48 -10.85
CA HIS A 20 -9.98 -9.07 -9.91
C HIS A 20 -9.28 -8.03 -9.03
N ILE A 21 -9.19 -6.77 -9.48
CA ILE A 21 -8.62 -5.68 -8.69
C ILE A 21 -9.61 -5.16 -7.65
N VAL A 22 -10.91 -5.17 -7.96
CA VAL A 22 -11.95 -4.53 -7.14
C VAL A 22 -12.64 -5.51 -6.19
N VAL A 23 -12.98 -6.71 -6.67
CA VAL A 23 -13.84 -7.65 -5.92
C VAL A 23 -13.14 -8.32 -4.73
N PRO A 24 -11.92 -8.88 -4.86
CA PRO A 24 -11.26 -9.52 -3.71
C PRO A 24 -10.99 -8.54 -2.54
N PRO A 25 -10.51 -7.30 -2.76
CA PRO A 25 -10.40 -6.32 -1.69
C PRO A 25 -11.76 -5.98 -1.07
N LEU A 26 -12.83 -5.93 -1.86
CA LEU A 26 -14.17 -5.65 -1.33
C LEU A 26 -14.62 -6.74 -0.35
N LEU A 27 -14.43 -8.00 -0.73
CA LEU A 27 -14.74 -9.15 0.12
C LEU A 27 -13.90 -9.15 1.39
N PHE A 28 -12.58 -8.93 1.25
CA PHE A 28 -11.67 -8.83 2.39
C PHE A 28 -12.09 -7.70 3.35
N SER A 29 -12.33 -6.50 2.81
CA SER A 29 -12.72 -5.33 3.61
C SER A 29 -14.04 -5.52 4.32
N THR A 30 -15.01 -6.17 3.68
CA THR A 30 -16.31 -6.47 4.29
C THR A 30 -16.16 -7.41 5.48
N VAL A 31 -15.45 -8.52 5.31
CA VAL A 31 -15.22 -9.49 6.39
C VAL A 31 -14.42 -8.85 7.51
N PHE A 32 -13.35 -8.12 7.18
CA PHE A 32 -12.52 -7.45 8.18
C PHE A 32 -13.32 -6.48 9.03
N VAL A 33 -14.07 -5.56 8.42
CA VAL A 33 -14.84 -4.55 9.16
C VAL A 33 -15.93 -5.18 10.03
N LEU A 34 -16.59 -6.24 9.55
CA LEU A 34 -17.59 -6.96 10.34
C LEU A 34 -17.00 -7.67 11.56
N TRP A 35 -15.76 -8.14 11.48
CA TRP A 35 -15.13 -8.95 12.53
C TRP A 35 -14.30 -8.15 13.52
N THR A 36 -13.59 -7.13 13.05
CA THR A 36 -12.62 -6.38 13.87
C THR A 36 -13.16 -5.02 14.32
N VAL A 37 -14.24 -4.54 13.70
CA VAL A 37 -14.87 -3.23 13.97
C VAL A 37 -13.79 -2.13 14.08
N PRO A 38 -13.01 -1.90 13.02
CA PRO A 38 -11.91 -0.95 13.09
C PRO A 38 -12.47 0.47 13.30
N PRO A 39 -11.74 1.35 14.02
CA PRO A 39 -12.12 2.74 14.21
C PRO A 39 -11.88 3.59 12.94
N MET A 40 -12.11 3.02 11.75
CA MET A 40 -11.92 3.64 10.45
C MET A 40 -13.18 3.43 9.61
N SER A 41 -13.51 4.40 8.76
CA SER A 41 -14.59 4.22 7.78
C SER A 41 -14.29 3.07 6.81
N PHE A 42 -15.34 2.36 6.39
CA PHE A 42 -15.22 1.28 5.41
C PHE A 42 -14.58 1.76 4.09
N SER A 43 -14.96 2.94 3.61
CA SER A 43 -14.47 3.49 2.35
C SER A 43 -12.97 3.75 2.38
N THR A 44 -12.44 4.34 3.47
CA THR A 44 -11.01 4.56 3.64
C THR A 44 -10.25 3.23 3.66
N PHE A 45 -10.74 2.25 4.44
CA PHE A 45 -10.11 0.94 4.51
C PHE A 45 -10.10 0.23 3.16
N TYR A 46 -11.23 0.29 2.45
CA TYR A 46 -11.39 -0.33 1.14
C TYR A 46 -10.46 0.29 0.09
N VAL A 47 -10.33 1.62 0.05
CA VAL A 47 -9.41 2.30 -0.88
C VAL A 47 -7.96 1.88 -0.64
N VAL A 48 -7.54 1.82 0.63
CA VAL A 48 -6.20 1.35 1.00
C VAL A 48 -6.00 -0.12 0.57
N ALA A 49 -7.00 -0.97 0.79
CA ALA A 49 -6.95 -2.38 0.38
C ALA A 49 -6.88 -2.56 -1.15
N VAL A 50 -7.65 -1.79 -1.92
CA VAL A 50 -7.59 -1.78 -3.40
C VAL A 50 -6.22 -1.31 -3.88
N GLY A 51 -5.66 -0.26 -3.26
CA GLY A 51 -4.32 0.23 -3.58
C GLY A 51 -3.26 -0.85 -3.40
N ALA A 52 -3.24 -1.49 -2.23
CA ALA A 52 -2.31 -2.59 -1.94
C ALA A 52 -2.47 -3.77 -2.91
N TRP A 53 -3.71 -4.14 -3.21
CA TRP A 53 -4.02 -5.24 -4.13
C TRP A 53 -3.57 -4.92 -5.57
N THR A 54 -3.81 -3.68 -6.03
CA THR A 54 -3.41 -3.23 -7.37
C THR A 54 -1.89 -3.31 -7.55
N VAL A 55 -1.12 -2.91 -6.54
CA VAL A 55 0.34 -3.00 -6.61
C VAL A 55 0.81 -4.46 -6.62
N GLY A 56 0.26 -5.31 -5.74
CA GLY A 56 0.61 -6.73 -5.69
C GLY A 56 0.35 -7.44 -7.02
N SER A 57 -0.84 -7.25 -7.58
CA SER A 57 -1.22 -7.80 -8.89
C SER A 57 -0.40 -7.20 -10.02
N GLY A 58 -0.11 -5.89 -9.98
CA GLY A 58 0.76 -5.23 -10.95
C GLY A 58 2.16 -5.81 -10.99
N VAL A 59 2.79 -6.04 -9.83
CA VAL A 59 4.11 -6.68 -9.75
C VAL A 59 4.07 -8.09 -10.33
N ALA A 60 3.05 -8.89 -10.01
CA ALA A 60 2.90 -10.23 -10.58
C ALA A 60 2.73 -10.20 -12.11
N GLN A 61 1.94 -9.26 -12.63
CA GLN A 61 1.76 -9.09 -14.07
C GLN A 61 3.06 -8.65 -14.77
N TRP A 62 3.82 -7.74 -14.17
CA TRP A 62 5.15 -7.35 -14.69
C TRP A 62 6.11 -8.53 -14.71
N MET A 63 6.20 -9.29 -13.62
CA MET A 63 7.07 -10.46 -13.56
C MET A 63 6.65 -11.57 -14.54
N SER A 64 5.35 -11.69 -14.84
CA SER A 64 4.84 -12.64 -15.84
C SER A 64 5.26 -12.29 -17.28
N ILE A 65 5.60 -11.03 -17.55
CA ILE A 65 6.11 -10.60 -18.87
C ILE A 65 7.62 -10.86 -18.95
N LEU A 66 8.33 -10.68 -17.84
CA LEU A 66 9.80 -10.73 -17.81
C LEU A 66 10.36 -12.15 -17.64
N THR A 67 9.57 -13.08 -17.08
CA THR A 67 10.07 -14.40 -16.66
C THR A 67 9.05 -15.51 -16.90
N SER A 68 9.49 -16.77 -16.80
CA SER A 68 8.62 -17.96 -16.84
C SER A 68 7.70 -18.04 -15.61
N ASP A 69 6.50 -18.59 -15.75
CA ASP A 69 5.42 -18.65 -14.74
C ASP A 69 5.88 -18.96 -13.30
N VAL A 70 6.67 -20.02 -13.09
CA VAL A 70 7.14 -20.43 -11.75
C VAL A 70 8.08 -19.40 -11.13
N LYS A 71 8.93 -18.78 -11.96
CA LYS A 71 9.84 -17.72 -11.53
C LYS A 71 9.06 -16.43 -11.29
N ALA A 72 8.09 -16.12 -12.14
CA ALA A 72 7.25 -14.94 -11.99
C ALA A 72 6.53 -14.93 -10.64
N MET A 73 5.90 -16.05 -10.28
CA MET A 73 5.20 -16.22 -9.01
C MET A 73 6.14 -16.09 -7.80
N THR A 74 7.28 -16.78 -7.82
CA THR A 74 8.23 -16.75 -6.71
C THR A 74 8.82 -15.34 -6.53
N TRP A 75 9.23 -14.68 -7.62
CA TRP A 75 9.81 -13.35 -7.56
C TRP A 75 8.79 -12.28 -7.17
N SER A 76 7.56 -12.33 -7.68
CA SER A 76 6.52 -11.37 -7.28
C SER A 76 6.20 -11.50 -5.80
N ALA A 77 6.10 -12.73 -5.27
CA ALA A 77 5.90 -12.96 -3.85
C ALA A 77 7.08 -12.46 -3.01
N ALA A 78 8.31 -12.70 -3.46
CA ALA A 78 9.52 -12.21 -2.77
C ALA A 78 9.60 -10.68 -2.75
N ILE A 79 9.30 -9.99 -3.85
CA ILE A 79 9.30 -8.52 -3.94
C ILE A 79 8.23 -7.93 -3.03
N VAL A 80 7.01 -8.46 -3.08
CA VAL A 80 5.90 -8.00 -2.23
C VAL A 80 6.20 -8.27 -0.75
N GLY A 81 6.71 -9.46 -0.42
CA GLY A 81 7.09 -9.81 0.95
C GLY A 81 8.23 -8.95 1.50
N ALA A 82 9.28 -8.73 0.71
CA ALA A 82 10.38 -7.83 1.08
C ALA A 82 9.89 -6.39 1.29
N SER A 83 8.95 -5.92 0.46
CA SER A 83 8.34 -4.60 0.60
C SER A 83 7.60 -4.46 1.94
N VAL A 84 6.87 -5.48 2.39
CA VAL A 84 6.19 -5.48 3.69
C VAL A 84 7.18 -5.45 4.85
N LEU A 85 8.26 -6.21 4.77
CA LEU A 85 9.32 -6.20 5.80
C LEU A 85 9.96 -4.82 5.91
N ILE A 86 10.33 -4.21 4.78
CA ILE A 86 10.97 -2.89 4.73
C ILE A 86 10.00 -1.78 5.16
N GLY A 87 8.75 -1.82 4.69
CA GLY A 87 7.71 -0.86 5.06
C GLY A 87 7.37 -0.91 6.56
N GLY A 88 7.36 -2.12 7.14
CA GLY A 88 7.14 -2.32 8.57
C GLY A 88 8.33 -1.91 9.46
N ILE A 89 9.57 -2.04 8.97
CA ILE A 89 10.77 -1.56 9.66
C ILE A 89 10.71 -0.05 9.88
N SER A 90 10.22 0.73 8.91
CA SER A 90 10.03 2.19 9.05
C SER A 90 9.15 2.59 10.24
N SER A 91 8.06 1.86 10.48
CA SER A 91 7.18 2.11 11.62
C SER A 91 7.75 1.71 12.98
N ALA A 92 8.81 0.89 13.01
CA ALA A 92 9.45 0.41 14.25
C ALA A 92 10.75 1.18 14.61
N VAL A 93 11.29 1.98 13.68
CA VAL A 93 12.70 2.38 13.71
C VAL A 93 12.84 3.91 13.67
N GLN A 94 12.50 4.55 14.78
CA GLN A 94 13.10 5.84 15.15
C GLN A 94 14.36 5.65 16.03
N GLN A 95 14.88 4.42 16.14
CA GLN A 95 15.91 4.03 17.11
C GLN A 95 17.31 3.77 16.51
N THR A 96 17.53 3.92 15.20
CA THR A 96 18.86 3.65 14.62
C THR A 96 19.82 4.83 14.77
N GLU A 97 20.83 4.65 15.61
CA GLU A 97 21.91 5.62 15.77
C GLU A 97 23.00 5.43 14.69
N GLY A 98 22.85 6.14 13.57
CA GLY A 98 23.87 6.22 12.52
C GLY A 98 23.37 7.04 11.33
N SER A 99 24.19 7.94 10.77
CA SER A 99 23.77 8.87 9.70
C SER A 99 23.43 8.16 8.37
N VAL A 100 24.16 7.11 8.00
CA VAL A 100 23.85 6.29 6.81
C VAL A 100 22.65 5.38 7.05
N ALA A 101 22.55 4.80 8.26
CA ALA A 101 21.41 3.99 8.65
C ALA A 101 20.12 4.82 8.67
N ARG A 102 20.14 6.04 9.23
CA ARG A 102 19.01 6.98 9.18
C ARG A 102 18.61 7.36 7.76
N TRP A 103 19.56 7.51 6.82
CA TRP A 103 19.23 7.80 5.42
C TRP A 103 18.56 6.62 4.73
N LEU A 104 19.10 5.41 4.89
CA LEU A 104 18.49 4.18 4.38
C LEU A 104 17.10 3.96 5.01
N ASP A 105 16.97 4.17 6.31
CA ASP A 105 15.71 4.04 7.05
C ASP A 105 14.69 5.13 6.67
N SER A 106 15.12 6.29 6.19
CA SER A 106 14.22 7.36 5.75
C SER A 106 13.78 7.21 4.30
N VAL A 107 14.65 6.73 3.41
CA VAL A 107 14.40 6.74 1.95
C VAL A 107 13.86 5.40 1.46
N VAL A 108 14.41 4.29 1.94
CA VAL A 108 14.07 2.95 1.42
C VAL A 108 12.60 2.60 1.70
N PRO A 109 12.01 2.91 2.86
CA PRO A 109 10.60 2.63 3.10
C PRO A 109 9.65 3.47 2.24
N LEU A 110 9.99 4.73 1.94
CA LEU A 110 9.17 5.60 1.07
C LEU A 110 9.00 5.01 -0.34
N LEU A 111 9.91 4.14 -0.77
CA LEU A 111 9.84 3.45 -2.06
C LEU A 111 8.96 2.19 -2.03
N THR A 112 8.52 1.76 -0.85
CA THR A 112 7.69 0.56 -0.69
C THR A 112 6.22 0.93 -0.61
N PHE A 113 5.38 0.24 -1.39
CA PHE A 113 3.93 0.42 -1.31
C PHE A 113 3.39 0.08 0.09
N ALA A 114 4.05 -0.84 0.80
CA ALA A 114 3.67 -1.28 2.13
C ALA A 114 3.73 -0.12 3.15
N HIS A 115 4.75 0.74 3.06
CA HIS A 115 4.84 1.95 3.90
C HIS A 115 3.61 2.84 3.70
N TRP A 116 3.29 3.19 2.46
CA TRP A 116 2.12 4.02 2.14
C TRP A 116 0.78 3.37 2.54
N THR A 117 0.69 2.05 2.45
CA THR A 117 -0.51 1.30 2.86
C THR A 117 -0.69 1.36 4.38
N ILE A 118 0.39 1.18 5.13
CA ILE A 118 0.42 1.26 6.59
C ILE A 118 0.13 2.68 7.06
N GLU A 119 0.76 3.69 6.46
CA GLU A 119 0.49 5.10 6.74
C GLU A 119 -0.96 5.48 6.44
N GLY A 120 -1.50 5.10 5.29
CA GLY A 120 -2.91 5.33 4.96
C GLY A 120 -3.87 4.69 5.97
N PHE A 121 -3.51 3.51 6.49
CA PHE A 121 -4.27 2.87 7.57
C PHE A 121 -4.19 3.67 8.87
N TYR A 122 -2.99 4.10 9.30
CA TYR A 122 -2.86 4.92 10.51
C TYR A 122 -3.58 6.25 10.40
N LEU A 123 -3.43 6.95 9.26
CA LEU A 123 -4.11 8.21 9.01
C LEU A 123 -5.63 8.04 9.06
N GLY A 124 -6.18 7.01 8.43
CA GLY A 124 -7.62 6.74 8.47
C GLY A 124 -8.15 6.44 9.88
N VAL A 125 -7.35 5.81 10.75
CA VAL A 125 -7.72 5.61 12.16
C VAL A 125 -7.64 6.94 12.92
N THR A 126 -6.55 7.70 12.77
CA THR A 126 -6.37 8.97 13.48
C THR A 126 -7.42 10.01 13.08
N ALA A 127 -7.84 10.04 11.82
CA ALA A 127 -8.88 10.96 11.34
C ALA A 127 -10.21 10.77 12.07
N THR A 128 -10.56 9.54 12.49
CA THR A 128 -11.77 9.27 13.28
C THR A 128 -11.71 9.89 14.68
N TYR A 129 -10.51 10.10 15.21
CA TYR A 129 -10.29 10.72 16.52
C TYR A 129 -10.01 12.23 16.43
N ASP A 130 -9.89 12.78 15.22
CA ASP A 130 -9.64 14.20 14.98
C ASP A 130 -10.87 15.00 15.43
N GLY A 131 -10.74 15.72 16.54
CA GLY A 131 -11.83 16.43 17.22
C GLY A 131 -12.20 15.88 18.59
N ILE A 132 -11.72 14.68 18.97
CA ILE A 132 -11.81 14.16 20.34
C ILE A 132 -10.47 14.33 21.05
N TYR A 133 -9.38 14.02 20.36
CA TYR A 133 -8.01 14.13 20.86
C TYR A 133 -7.18 15.04 19.97
N ASP A 134 -6.12 15.62 20.52
CA ASP A 134 -5.09 16.29 19.72
C ASP A 134 -4.24 15.23 19.00
N THR A 135 -4.68 14.87 17.80
CA THR A 135 -4.02 13.87 16.96
C THR A 135 -2.74 14.40 16.32
N SER A 136 -2.51 15.73 16.34
CA SER A 136 -1.36 16.36 15.70
C SER A 136 -0.04 15.91 16.32
N ILE A 137 -0.02 15.72 17.65
CA ILE A 137 1.14 15.23 18.39
C ILE A 137 1.43 13.76 18.03
N GLY A 138 0.40 12.93 17.89
CA GLY A 138 0.54 11.52 17.50
C GLY A 138 1.06 11.36 16.07
N ILE A 139 0.53 12.15 15.13
CA ILE A 139 0.94 12.15 13.72
C ILE A 139 2.38 12.66 13.58
N ALA A 140 2.74 13.74 14.30
CA ALA A 140 4.10 14.29 14.28
C ALA A 140 5.14 13.33 14.89
N ASN A 141 4.81 12.69 16.03
CA ASN A 141 5.70 11.72 16.66
C ASN A 141 5.84 10.42 15.87
N ALA A 142 4.81 10.02 15.11
CA ALA A 142 4.87 8.85 14.23
C ALA A 142 5.68 9.09 12.95
N GLY A 143 6.11 10.33 12.67
CA GLY A 143 6.88 10.66 11.47
C GLY A 143 6.10 10.48 10.16
N LEU A 144 4.76 10.49 10.23
CA LEU A 144 3.88 10.43 9.05
C LEU A 144 3.93 11.78 8.33
N TYR A 145 4.20 11.78 7.02
CA TYR A 145 4.48 13.01 6.27
C TYR A 145 3.19 13.83 6.10
N GLN A 146 3.05 14.89 6.89
CA GLN A 146 2.10 15.96 6.64
C GLN A 146 2.57 16.81 5.46
N SER A 147 1.90 16.74 4.31
CA SER A 147 1.72 17.97 3.51
C SER A 147 0.50 17.99 2.57
N GLU A 148 -0.08 16.87 2.14
CA GLU A 148 -1.21 16.95 1.16
C GLU A 148 -2.43 16.04 1.43
N ALA A 149 -2.35 15.07 2.35
CA ALA A 149 -3.45 14.12 2.59
C ALA A 149 -4.72 14.73 3.22
N LYS A 150 -4.61 15.90 3.89
CA LYS A 150 -5.78 16.60 4.43
C LYS A 150 -6.74 17.10 3.34
N THR A 151 -6.27 17.30 2.11
CA THR A 151 -7.10 17.80 1.01
C THR A 151 -7.74 16.67 0.20
N ALA A 152 -7.15 15.47 0.20
CA ALA A 152 -7.66 14.33 -0.58
C ALA A 152 -8.71 13.47 0.15
N LEU A 153 -8.78 13.55 1.49
CA LEU A 153 -9.77 12.85 2.32
C LEU A 153 -11.02 13.70 2.64
N LEU A 154 -11.05 14.96 2.21
CA LEU A 154 -12.15 15.91 2.40
C LEU A 154 -12.93 16.24 1.11
N VAL A 155 -12.75 15.45 0.04
CA VAL A 155 -13.53 15.54 -1.21
C VAL A 155 -14.31 14.27 -1.45
#